data_AF-A0A3Q0FMG6-F1
#
_entry.id   AF-A0A3Q0FMG6-F1
#
_cell.length_a   1.000
_cell.length_b   1.000
_cell.length_c   1.000
_cell.angle_alpha   90.00
_cell.angle_beta   90.00
_cell.angle_gamma   90.00
#
_symmetry.space_group_name_H-M   'P 1'
#
loop_
_entity.id
_entity.type
_entity.pdbx_description
1 polymer ?
#
loop_
_entity_poly.entity_id
_entity_poly.type
_entity_poly.pdbx_seq_one_letter_code
_entity_poly.pdbx_strand_id
1 'polypeptide(L)'
;MDDLISDVMIEGKLGDSDRNLITFTIAVKLATGSRHGAHGRPPRFVACPGQAGYTLYAHTRLGYLFYKRQVRKARERYPHGHSVPQPVAFPGVKILPVPVLANNYSYLVIDTGSRRAAVVDPADPRAVQAAIEQEGVTLDAILCTHKHWDHSGGNAELCRRHGSCRVYGSAADAVPQLTHPVLDGARIGVGELRFTARHTPGHTVGHVIYVLDGTPPAAPPCLFSGDLLFLSGCGRIFEGTPETMLASLDTAAALGEDTLLWPGFSHWGN
;
A
#
# COMPACT_ATOMS: atom_id res chain seq x y z
N MET A 1 -8.43 -22.50 5.15
CA MET A 1 -7.23 -22.84 4.36
C MET A 1 -7.76 -23.13 2.98
N ASP A 2 -7.36 -22.31 2.01
CA ASP A 2 -7.97 -22.08 0.69
C ASP A 2 -9.12 -21.03 0.72
N ASP A 3 -9.04 -20.02 -0.15
CA ASP A 3 -9.95 -18.88 -0.39
C ASP A 3 -9.54 -17.47 0.12
N LEU A 4 -8.26 -17.10 0.06
CA LEU A 4 -7.84 -15.69 0.30
C LEU A 4 -7.33 -14.93 -0.95
N ILE A 5 -7.32 -15.54 -2.13
CA ILE A 5 -7.00 -14.82 -3.37
C ILE A 5 -7.85 -15.40 -4.51
N SER A 6 -9.11 -14.99 -4.58
CA SER A 6 -9.94 -15.18 -5.77
C SER A 6 -10.41 -13.81 -6.26
N ASP A 7 -10.02 -13.50 -7.49
CA ASP A 7 -10.47 -12.38 -8.32
C ASP A 7 -10.02 -10.96 -7.90
N VAL A 8 -8.82 -10.59 -8.37
CA VAL A 8 -8.52 -9.18 -8.65
C VAL A 8 -9.28 -8.81 -9.92
N MET A 9 -10.50 -8.27 -9.76
CA MET A 9 -11.22 -7.62 -10.85
C MET A 9 -10.53 -6.30 -11.19
N ILE A 10 -9.65 -6.33 -12.20
CA ILE A 10 -9.07 -5.14 -12.82
C ILE A 10 -10.14 -4.57 -13.76
N GLU A 11 -11.00 -3.69 -13.25
CA GLU A 11 -11.84 -2.87 -14.14
C GLU A 11 -10.97 -1.79 -14.80
N GLY A 12 -10.34 -2.14 -15.91
CA GLY A 12 -9.78 -1.17 -16.84
C GLY A 12 -10.91 -0.55 -17.64
N LYS A 13 -11.24 0.72 -17.37
CA LYS A 13 -12.09 1.48 -18.29
C LYS A 13 -11.23 1.86 -19.50
N LEU A 14 -11.50 1.26 -20.66
CA LEU A 14 -10.94 1.70 -21.94
C LEU A 14 -11.31 3.18 -22.14
N GLY A 15 -10.33 4.06 -21.98
CA GLY A 15 -10.41 5.44 -22.40
C GLY A 15 -10.30 5.51 -23.93
N ASP A 16 -11.09 6.41 -24.49
CA ASP A 16 -11.35 6.59 -25.93
C ASP A 16 -10.08 6.60 -26.81
N SER A 17 -10.25 6.09 -28.03
CA SER A 17 -9.22 5.78 -29.02
C SER A 17 -8.27 6.95 -29.28
N ASP A 18 -7.00 6.81 -28.89
CA ASP A 18 -5.80 7.22 -29.68
C ASP A 18 -4.47 7.22 -28.92
N ARG A 19 -4.41 6.73 -27.66
CA ARG A 19 -3.12 6.47 -26.99
C ARG A 19 -3.18 5.18 -26.20
N ASN A 20 -2.28 4.24 -26.48
CA ASN A 20 -2.06 3.00 -25.73
C ASN A 20 -1.48 3.28 -24.31
N LEU A 21 -2.17 4.08 -23.50
CA LEU A 21 -1.88 4.29 -22.08
C LEU A 21 -2.93 3.54 -21.28
N ILE A 22 -2.52 2.50 -20.56
CA ILE A 22 -3.35 1.91 -19.51
C ILE A 22 -3.12 2.75 -18.26
N THR A 23 -4.11 3.56 -17.89
CA THR A 23 -4.10 4.31 -16.63
C THR A 23 -4.44 3.35 -15.50
N PHE A 24 -3.45 2.99 -14.68
CA PHE A 24 -3.68 2.27 -13.43
C PHE A 24 -3.82 3.31 -12.31
N THR A 25 -5.04 3.53 -11.84
CA THR A 25 -5.22 4.07 -10.50
C THR A 25 -4.74 2.99 -9.54
N ILE A 26 -3.68 3.25 -8.78
CA ILE A 26 -3.23 2.36 -7.70
C ILE A 26 -4.27 2.47 -6.58
N ALA A 27 -5.35 1.72 -6.76
CA ALA A 27 -6.53 1.67 -5.93
C ALA A 27 -7.15 0.29 -6.16
N VAL A 28 -6.54 -0.73 -5.58
CA VAL A 28 -7.15 -2.07 -5.58
C VAL A 28 -8.24 -2.07 -4.54
N LYS A 29 -9.47 -2.29 -5.01
CA LYS A 29 -10.64 -2.55 -4.18
C LYS A 29 -10.40 -3.88 -3.44
N LEU A 30 -10.42 -3.87 -2.11
CA LEU A 30 -10.38 -5.10 -1.32
C LEU A 30 -11.73 -5.82 -1.55
N ALA A 31 -11.74 -7.14 -1.69
CA ALA A 31 -12.99 -7.91 -1.77
C ALA A 31 -13.03 -8.85 -0.57
N THR A 32 -14.10 -8.82 0.21
CA THR A 32 -14.33 -9.72 1.35
C THR A 32 -15.58 -10.55 1.08
N GLY A 33 -15.41 -11.85 0.92
CA GLY A 33 -16.52 -12.77 0.68
C GLY A 33 -17.44 -12.91 1.90
N SER A 34 -18.59 -12.24 1.90
CA SER A 34 -19.66 -12.49 2.87
C SER A 34 -20.49 -13.72 2.47
N ARG A 35 -20.55 -14.74 3.35
CA ARG A 35 -21.63 -15.74 3.36
C ARG A 35 -22.11 -15.94 4.78
N HIS A 36 -23.39 -15.71 5.06
CA HIS A 36 -24.16 -16.45 6.09
C HIS A 36 -25.63 -16.59 5.65
N GLY A 37 -26.12 -17.83 5.71
CA GLY A 37 -27.52 -18.23 5.50
C GLY A 37 -27.63 -19.75 5.61
N ALA A 38 -28.19 -20.23 6.72
CA ALA A 38 -28.14 -21.61 7.19
C ALA A 38 -29.13 -22.59 6.50
N HIS A 39 -28.84 -23.89 6.69
CA HIS A 39 -29.63 -25.10 6.42
C HIS A 39 -29.54 -25.74 5.03
N GLY A 40 -28.70 -26.78 4.93
CA GLY A 40 -28.66 -27.74 3.81
C GLY A 40 -27.55 -28.77 4.03
N ARG A 41 -27.78 -30.04 3.66
CA ARG A 41 -26.87 -31.20 3.79
C ARG A 41 -25.39 -30.88 3.44
N PRO A 42 -24.40 -31.60 4.01
CA PRO A 42 -23.00 -31.40 3.66
C PRO A 42 -22.82 -31.55 2.14
N PRO A 43 -22.28 -30.54 1.43
CA PRO A 43 -22.07 -30.66 0.00
C PRO A 43 -21.03 -31.73 -0.25
N ARG A 44 -21.37 -32.69 -1.10
CA ARG A 44 -20.39 -33.61 -1.68
C ARG A 44 -19.34 -32.77 -2.40
N PHE A 45 -18.08 -32.93 -2.02
CA PHE A 45 -16.94 -32.33 -2.71
C PHE A 45 -16.92 -32.80 -4.16
N VAL A 46 -17.24 -31.90 -5.08
CA VAL A 46 -16.92 -32.03 -6.49
C VAL A 46 -15.63 -31.25 -6.69
N ALA A 47 -14.53 -31.96 -6.97
CA ALA A 47 -13.24 -31.37 -7.25
C ALA A 47 -13.37 -30.39 -8.43
N CYS A 48 -12.99 -29.13 -8.19
CA CYS A 48 -12.99 -28.10 -9.23
C CYS A 48 -11.77 -28.33 -10.14
N PRO A 49 -11.91 -28.43 -11.48
CA PRO A 49 -10.80 -28.70 -12.40
C PRO A 49 -9.63 -27.69 -12.32
N GLY A 50 -9.86 -26.50 -11.76
CA GLY A 50 -8.85 -25.46 -11.59
C GLY A 50 -7.85 -25.69 -10.46
N GLN A 51 -8.19 -26.47 -9.42
CA GLN A 51 -7.31 -26.68 -8.27
C GLN A 51 -6.04 -27.45 -8.65
N ALA A 52 -6.16 -28.51 -9.45
CA ALA A 52 -5.00 -29.29 -9.90
C ALA A 52 -4.04 -28.44 -10.76
N GLY A 53 -4.58 -27.58 -11.63
CA GLY A 53 -3.79 -26.65 -12.45
C GLY A 53 -3.09 -25.57 -11.62
N TYR A 54 -3.78 -25.01 -10.62
CA TYR A 54 -3.19 -24.07 -9.68
C TYR A 54 -2.10 -24.72 -8.83
N THR A 55 -2.33 -25.94 -8.31
CA THR A 55 -1.33 -26.68 -7.57
C THR A 55 -0.09 -26.98 -8.42
N LEU A 56 -0.29 -27.35 -9.69
CA LEU A 56 0.82 -27.56 -10.63
C LEU A 56 1.60 -26.26 -10.88
N TYR A 57 0.91 -25.13 -11.01
CA TYR A 57 1.52 -23.81 -11.20
C TYR A 57 2.26 -23.30 -9.94
N ALA A 58 1.65 -23.41 -8.76
CA ALA A 58 2.15 -22.84 -7.52
C ALA A 58 3.21 -23.71 -6.82
N HIS A 59 3.13 -25.04 -6.94
CA HIS A 59 3.94 -25.96 -6.15
C HIS A 59 4.93 -26.81 -6.96
N THR A 60 5.08 -26.56 -8.27
CA THR A 60 6.07 -27.30 -9.08
C THR A 60 7.13 -26.39 -9.69
N ARG A 61 8.30 -26.99 -9.95
CA ARG A 61 9.38 -26.34 -10.72
C ARG A 61 8.93 -25.92 -12.12
N LEU A 62 7.99 -26.67 -12.73
CA LEU A 62 7.45 -26.35 -14.05
C LEU A 62 6.59 -25.09 -14.00
N GLY A 63 5.71 -24.98 -12.99
CA GLY A 63 4.93 -23.78 -12.73
C GLY A 63 5.80 -22.55 -12.46
N TYR A 64 6.83 -22.70 -11.62
CA TYR A 64 7.81 -21.64 -11.37
C TYR A 64 8.59 -21.21 -12.63
N LEU A 65 8.97 -22.17 -13.49
CA LEU A 65 9.61 -21.86 -14.78
C LEU A 65 8.66 -21.10 -15.71
N PHE A 66 7.38 -21.48 -15.75
CA PHE A 66 6.36 -20.81 -16.53
C PHE A 66 6.12 -19.37 -16.04
N TYR A 67 5.96 -19.17 -14.72
CA TYR A 67 5.90 -17.85 -14.09
C TYR A 67 7.12 -16.99 -14.46
N LYS A 68 8.34 -17.51 -14.30
CA LYS A 68 9.57 -16.79 -14.69
C LYS A 68 9.58 -16.39 -16.16
N ARG A 69 9.08 -17.25 -17.05
CA ARG A 69 8.97 -16.93 -18.47
C ARG A 69 7.94 -15.82 -18.74
N GLN A 70 6.82 -15.81 -18.03
CA GLN A 70 5.81 -14.75 -18.14
C GLN A 70 6.33 -13.41 -17.62
N VAL A 71 6.98 -13.38 -16.46
CA VAL A 71 7.61 -12.16 -15.92
C VAL A 71 8.70 -11.65 -16.87
N ARG A 72 9.53 -12.53 -17.44
CA ARG A 72 10.55 -12.13 -18.43
C ARG A 72 9.92 -11.51 -19.68
N LYS A 73 8.89 -12.13 -20.24
CA LYS A 73 8.16 -11.57 -21.41
C LYS A 73 7.53 -10.22 -21.08
N ALA A 74 6.98 -10.05 -19.89
CA ALA A 74 6.42 -8.77 -19.45
C ALA A 74 7.52 -7.68 -19.37
N ARG A 75 8.69 -8.01 -18.82
CA ARG A 75 9.86 -7.11 -18.78
C ARG A 75 10.37 -6.73 -20.17
N GLU A 76 10.49 -7.71 -21.07
CA GLU A 76 10.88 -7.47 -22.47
C GLU A 76 9.88 -6.56 -23.20
N ARG A 77 8.58 -6.72 -22.91
CA ARG A 77 7.51 -5.93 -23.54
C ARG A 77 7.37 -4.52 -22.96
N TYR A 78 7.68 -4.36 -21.68
CA TYR A 78 7.53 -3.10 -20.95
C TYR A 78 8.84 -2.77 -20.21
N PRO A 79 9.93 -2.45 -20.94
CA PRO A 79 11.26 -2.25 -20.37
C PRO A 79 11.36 -1.01 -19.45
N HIS A 80 10.36 -0.13 -19.51
CA HIS A 80 10.26 1.07 -18.67
C HIS A 80 9.06 1.00 -17.72
N GLY A 81 8.53 -0.20 -17.47
CA GLY A 81 7.26 -0.39 -16.77
C GLY A 81 6.05 -0.19 -17.69
N HIS A 82 4.88 -0.60 -17.19
CA HIS A 82 3.60 -0.52 -17.91
C HIS A 82 2.56 0.37 -17.22
N SER A 83 2.93 0.95 -16.07
CA SER A 83 2.08 1.81 -15.24
C SER A 83 2.82 3.09 -14.90
N VAL A 84 2.12 4.20 -14.90
CA VAL A 84 2.65 5.50 -14.46
C VAL A 84 1.87 5.91 -13.21
N PRO A 85 2.54 6.24 -12.09
CA PRO A 85 1.88 6.78 -10.92
C PRO A 85 1.21 8.10 -11.26
N GLN A 86 -0.06 8.25 -10.90
CA GLN A 86 -0.82 9.47 -11.11
C GLN A 86 -1.30 10.01 -9.75
N PRO A 87 -1.30 11.35 -9.57
CA PRO A 87 -1.96 11.95 -8.41
C PRO A 87 -3.45 11.62 -8.43
N VAL A 88 -4.02 11.33 -7.26
CA VAL A 88 -5.46 11.14 -7.08
C VAL A 88 -5.98 12.25 -6.20
N ALA A 89 -7.07 12.89 -6.62
CA ALA A 89 -7.71 13.95 -5.86
C ALA A 89 -9.18 13.61 -5.60
N PHE A 90 -9.58 13.78 -4.35
CA PHE A 90 -10.96 13.76 -3.89
C PHE A 90 -11.28 15.12 -3.27
N PRO A 91 -12.57 15.47 -3.07
CA PRO A 91 -12.91 16.67 -2.32
C PRO A 91 -12.25 16.67 -0.93
N GLY A 92 -11.38 17.65 -0.66
CA GLY A 92 -10.69 17.80 0.62
C GLY A 92 -9.30 17.15 0.68
N VAL A 93 -8.95 16.23 -0.22
CA VAL A 93 -7.68 15.50 -0.16
C VAL A 93 -7.06 15.25 -1.53
N LYS A 94 -5.74 15.44 -1.64
CA LYS A 94 -4.94 15.01 -2.79
C LYS A 94 -3.82 14.09 -2.33
N ILE A 95 -3.70 12.92 -2.96
CA ILE A 95 -2.63 11.96 -2.71
C ILE A 95 -1.72 11.94 -3.95
N LEU A 96 -0.45 12.27 -3.74
CA LEU A 96 0.58 12.29 -4.76
C LEU A 96 1.59 11.17 -4.47
N PRO A 97 1.64 10.11 -5.29
CA PRO A 97 2.74 9.16 -5.28
C PRO A 97 4.01 9.83 -5.78
N VAL A 98 5.08 9.72 -5.00
CA VAL A 98 6.42 10.20 -5.34
C VAL A 98 7.28 8.96 -5.57
N PRO A 99 7.64 8.64 -6.83
CA PRO A 99 8.58 7.57 -7.12
C PRO A 99 9.92 7.88 -6.47
N VAL A 100 10.45 6.94 -5.70
CA VAL A 100 11.74 7.06 -5.03
C VAL A 100 12.55 5.78 -5.23
N LEU A 101 13.87 5.92 -5.22
CA LEU A 101 14.80 4.80 -5.45
C LEU A 101 14.49 4.08 -6.79
N ALA A 102 14.53 2.74 -6.80
CA ALA A 102 14.29 1.97 -8.02
C ALA A 102 12.79 1.68 -8.25
N ASN A 103 12.05 1.36 -7.18
CA ASN A 103 10.67 0.90 -7.29
C ASN A 103 9.84 1.15 -6.03
N ASN A 104 10.27 2.06 -5.16
CA ASN A 104 9.57 2.45 -3.95
C ASN A 104 8.65 3.66 -4.23
N TYR A 105 7.61 3.81 -3.41
CA TYR A 105 6.77 5.00 -3.39
C TYR A 105 6.76 5.65 -2.01
N SER A 106 7.00 6.95 -1.99
CA SER A 106 6.54 7.82 -0.90
C SER A 106 5.18 8.41 -1.30
N TYR A 107 4.34 8.75 -0.32
CA TYR A 107 3.03 9.34 -0.61
C TYR A 107 2.87 10.68 0.09
N LEU A 108 2.78 11.76 -0.68
CA LEU A 108 2.43 13.08 -0.17
C LEU A 108 0.90 13.20 -0.13
N VAL A 109 0.34 13.26 1.08
CA VAL A 109 -1.10 13.35 1.33
C VAL A 109 -1.43 14.76 1.81
N ILE A 110 -2.19 15.47 1.00
CA ILE A 110 -2.42 16.91 1.13
C ILE A 110 -3.88 17.15 1.52
N ASP A 111 -4.08 17.87 2.62
CA ASP A 111 -5.34 18.54 2.88
C ASP A 111 -5.46 19.72 1.92
N THR A 112 -6.38 19.64 0.96
CA THR A 112 -6.52 20.69 -0.07
C THR A 112 -7.06 22.00 0.51
N GLY A 113 -7.77 21.95 1.64
CA GLY A 113 -8.35 23.14 2.28
C GLY A 113 -7.30 23.93 3.07
N SER A 114 -6.55 23.26 3.94
CA SER A 114 -5.55 23.91 4.80
C SER A 114 -4.15 23.98 4.20
N ARG A 115 -3.88 23.26 3.10
CA ARG A 115 -2.55 23.14 2.46
C ARG A 115 -1.49 22.52 3.38
N ARG A 116 -1.94 21.81 4.41
CA ARG A 116 -1.10 21.00 5.29
C ARG A 116 -0.98 19.59 4.71
N ALA A 117 0.15 18.96 4.92
CA ALA A 117 0.43 17.66 4.34
C ALA A 117 1.11 16.71 5.32
N ALA A 118 0.79 15.42 5.15
CA ALA A 118 1.56 14.31 5.67
C ALA A 118 2.36 13.69 4.52
N VAL A 119 3.55 13.17 4.79
CA VAL A 119 4.23 12.26 3.87
C VAL A 119 4.36 10.87 4.49
N VAL A 120 3.97 9.85 3.74
CA VAL A 120 4.19 8.45 4.13
C VAL A 120 5.49 7.95 3.51
N ASP A 121 6.33 7.32 4.33
CA ASP A 121 7.59 6.67 3.96
C ASP A 121 8.51 7.50 3.04
N PRO A 122 9.00 8.67 3.50
CA PRO A 122 9.85 9.54 2.68
C PRO A 122 11.28 8.98 2.54
N ALA A 123 11.47 7.99 1.68
CA ALA A 123 12.76 7.33 1.48
C ALA A 123 13.84 8.28 0.92
N ASP A 124 13.52 9.01 -0.15
CA ASP A 124 14.39 10.01 -0.76
C ASP A 124 13.92 11.42 -0.39
N PRO A 125 14.63 12.12 0.52
CA PRO A 125 14.21 13.44 0.97
C PRO A 125 14.29 14.50 -0.14
N ARG A 126 15.09 14.31 -1.20
CA ARG A 126 15.19 15.28 -2.29
C ARG A 126 13.94 15.23 -3.17
N ALA A 127 13.53 14.03 -3.58
CA ALA A 127 12.33 13.83 -4.38
C ALA A 127 11.07 14.29 -3.62
N VAL A 128 10.97 13.93 -2.34
CA VAL A 128 9.85 14.36 -1.47
C VAL A 128 9.85 15.87 -1.26
N GLN A 129 11.00 16.48 -1.00
CA GLN A 129 11.08 17.94 -0.85
C GLN A 129 10.66 18.68 -2.12
N ALA A 130 11.10 18.21 -3.30
CA ALA A 130 10.69 18.80 -4.57
C ALA A 130 9.17 18.71 -4.77
N ALA A 131 8.54 17.60 -4.41
CA ALA A 131 7.09 17.44 -4.45
C ALA A 131 6.38 18.41 -3.47
N ILE A 132 6.90 18.58 -2.25
CA ILE A 132 6.36 19.53 -1.25
C ILE A 132 6.41 20.97 -1.78
N GLU A 133 7.54 21.38 -2.38
CA GLU A 133 7.74 22.71 -2.95
C GLU A 133 6.86 22.96 -4.18
N GLN A 134 6.80 21.99 -5.10
CA GLN A 134 5.96 22.06 -6.29
C GLN A 134 4.47 22.16 -5.93
N GLU A 135 4.05 21.38 -4.95
CA GLU A 135 2.68 21.43 -4.46
C GLU A 135 2.44 22.63 -3.56
N GLY A 136 3.45 23.37 -3.10
CA GLY A 136 3.28 24.56 -2.26
C GLY A 136 2.51 24.28 -0.97
N VAL A 137 2.89 23.21 -0.25
CA VAL A 137 2.24 22.75 0.99
C VAL A 137 3.17 22.84 2.18
N THR A 138 2.60 22.88 3.39
CA THR A 138 3.36 22.81 4.65
C THR A 138 3.38 21.37 5.15
N LEU A 139 4.58 20.81 5.33
CA LEU A 139 4.74 19.46 5.87
C LEU A 139 4.59 19.45 7.39
N ASP A 140 3.56 18.77 7.88
CA ASP A 140 3.29 18.64 9.33
C ASP A 140 3.76 17.31 9.91
N ALA A 141 3.68 16.25 9.11
CA ALA A 141 3.81 14.91 9.60
C ALA A 141 4.56 14.02 8.61
N ILE A 142 5.43 13.18 9.14
CA ILE A 142 5.98 12.01 8.49
C ILE A 142 5.33 10.80 9.14
N LEU A 143 4.71 9.94 8.34
CA LEU A 143 4.14 8.67 8.77
C LEU A 143 5.06 7.55 8.27
N CYS A 144 5.85 6.97 9.15
CA CYS A 144 6.71 5.84 8.80
C CYS A 144 6.01 4.53 9.11
N THR A 145 5.89 3.68 8.10
CA THR A 145 5.32 2.33 8.26
C THR A 145 6.27 1.44 9.02
N HIS A 146 7.57 1.53 8.73
CA HIS A 146 8.61 0.75 9.41
C HIS A 146 10.00 1.37 9.26
N LYS A 147 11.01 0.73 9.87
CA LYS A 147 12.36 1.28 10.04
C LYS A 147 13.29 1.18 8.84
N HIS A 148 12.96 0.39 7.82
CA HIS A 148 13.90 0.18 6.73
C HIS A 148 14.24 1.52 6.05
N TRP A 149 15.49 1.63 5.60
CA TRP A 149 16.04 2.89 5.10
C TRP A 149 15.33 3.38 3.85
N ASP A 150 14.85 2.46 3.02
CA ASP A 150 14.07 2.71 1.82
C ASP A 150 12.62 3.14 2.10
N HIS A 151 12.26 3.34 3.38
CA HIS A 151 11.02 3.97 3.83
C HIS A 151 11.28 5.17 4.75
N SER A 152 12.30 5.09 5.61
CA SER A 152 12.58 6.10 6.64
C SER A 152 13.82 6.97 6.39
N GLY A 153 14.52 6.74 5.27
CA GLY A 153 15.84 7.33 4.98
C GLY A 153 15.84 8.85 4.87
N GLY A 154 14.72 9.47 4.50
CA GLY A 154 14.59 10.92 4.39
C GLY A 154 14.14 11.61 5.68
N ASN A 155 13.81 10.88 6.75
CA ASN A 155 13.26 11.47 7.98
C ASN A 155 14.14 12.59 8.55
N ALA A 156 15.44 12.33 8.72
CA ALA A 156 16.39 13.30 9.28
C ALA A 156 16.51 14.57 8.45
N GLU A 157 16.57 14.44 7.13
CA GLU A 157 16.69 15.58 6.23
C GLU A 157 15.42 16.42 6.21
N LEU A 158 14.25 15.78 6.14
CA LEU A 158 12.97 16.48 6.13
C LEU A 158 12.67 17.14 7.47
N CYS A 159 12.96 16.51 8.60
CA CYS A 159 12.81 17.14 9.92
C CYS A 159 13.71 18.38 10.06
N ARG A 160 14.93 18.33 9.51
CA ARG A 160 15.85 19.48 9.52
C ARG A 160 15.31 20.65 8.70
N ARG A 161 14.63 20.38 7.58
CA ARG A 161 14.02 21.40 6.71
C ARG A 161 12.69 21.92 7.26
N HIS A 162 11.91 21.05 7.89
CA HIS A 162 10.58 21.31 8.41
C HIS A 162 10.59 21.12 9.93
N GLY A 163 11.13 22.08 10.67
CA GLY A 163 11.40 21.93 12.11
C GLY A 163 10.18 21.67 13.01
N SER A 164 8.96 21.90 12.53
CA SER A 164 7.70 21.56 13.22
C SER A 164 7.14 20.18 12.85
N CYS A 165 7.81 19.43 11.96
CA CYS A 165 7.34 18.16 11.45
C CYS A 165 7.40 17.07 12.53
N ARG A 166 6.30 16.36 12.70
CA ARG A 166 6.15 15.24 13.63
C ARG A 166 6.40 13.93 12.91
N VAL A 167 7.25 13.07 13.45
CA VAL A 167 7.53 11.74 12.90
C VAL A 167 6.77 10.71 13.71
N TYR A 168 5.85 10.04 13.05
CA TYR A 168 5.02 8.96 13.60
C TYR A 168 5.53 7.60 13.13
N GLY A 169 5.44 6.61 14.00
CA GLY A 169 5.90 5.25 13.77
C GLY A 169 5.85 4.44 15.05
N SER A 170 6.09 3.12 14.96
CA SER A 170 6.13 2.29 16.16
C SER A 170 7.41 2.53 16.95
N ALA A 171 7.27 2.65 18.28
CA ALA A 171 8.41 2.64 19.19
C ALA A 171 9.18 1.30 19.15
N ALA A 172 8.52 0.21 18.73
CA ALA A 172 9.12 -1.12 18.64
C ALA A 172 10.09 -1.27 17.46
N ASP A 173 10.03 -0.38 16.46
CA ASP A 173 10.84 -0.50 15.25
C ASP A 173 12.05 0.44 15.22
N ALA A 174 12.34 1.23 16.26
CA ALA A 174 13.47 2.17 16.24
C ALA A 174 13.50 3.09 15.01
N VAL A 175 12.34 3.61 14.60
CA VAL A 175 12.20 4.51 13.44
C VAL A 175 13.10 5.74 13.59
N PRO A 176 13.94 6.08 12.59
CA PRO A 176 14.79 7.26 12.64
C PRO A 176 14.00 8.55 12.87
N GLN A 177 14.48 9.38 13.81
CA GLN A 177 13.85 10.66 14.18
C GLN A 177 12.43 10.54 14.73
N LEU A 178 12.03 9.37 15.24
CA LEU A 178 10.72 9.19 15.86
C LEU A 178 10.51 10.21 16.98
N THR A 179 9.47 11.02 16.85
CA THR A 179 9.07 12.00 17.88
C THR A 179 7.72 11.67 18.51
N HIS A 180 6.86 10.97 17.76
CA HIS A 180 5.48 10.66 18.17
C HIS A 180 5.22 9.16 17.99
N PRO A 181 5.65 8.30 18.93
CA PRO A 181 5.38 6.87 18.86
C PRO A 181 3.87 6.60 18.86
N VAL A 182 3.42 5.66 18.02
CA VAL A 182 2.00 5.31 17.89
C VAL A 182 1.71 3.93 18.47
N LEU A 183 0.59 3.84 19.20
CA LEU A 183 -0.03 2.58 19.61
C LEU A 183 -1.04 2.12 18.55
N ASP A 184 -1.46 0.86 18.61
CA ASP A 184 -2.55 0.40 17.76
C ASP A 184 -3.83 1.23 17.99
N GLY A 185 -4.46 1.66 16.90
CA GLY A 185 -5.65 2.51 16.90
C GLY A 185 -5.40 3.98 17.23
N ALA A 186 -4.14 4.41 17.36
CA ALA A 186 -3.83 5.82 17.54
C ALA A 186 -4.33 6.66 16.35
N ARG A 187 -4.97 7.78 16.66
CA ARG A 187 -5.46 8.75 15.67
C ARG A 187 -4.47 9.88 15.48
N ILE A 188 -4.23 10.26 14.23
CA ILE A 188 -3.27 11.29 13.82
C ILE A 188 -4.02 12.32 12.97
N GLY A 189 -3.90 13.59 13.33
CA GLY A 189 -4.53 14.70 12.61
C GLY A 189 -3.52 15.55 11.85
N VAL A 190 -3.81 15.86 10.58
CA VAL A 190 -3.06 16.78 9.72
C VAL A 190 -4.05 17.63 8.95
N GLY A 191 -4.22 18.90 9.34
CA GLY A 191 -5.36 19.69 8.87
C GLY A 191 -6.68 18.98 9.19
N GLU A 192 -7.55 18.79 8.19
CA GLU A 192 -8.78 17.99 8.30
C GLU A 192 -8.58 16.48 8.05
N LEU A 193 -7.38 16.05 7.64
CA LEU A 193 -7.09 14.62 7.45
C LEU A 193 -7.06 13.90 8.80
N ARG A 194 -7.62 12.69 8.83
CA ARG A 194 -7.65 11.80 9.99
C ARG A 194 -7.08 10.45 9.60
N PHE A 195 -5.94 10.10 10.19
CA PHE A 195 -5.33 8.79 10.01
C PHE A 195 -5.51 7.95 11.26
N THR A 196 -5.69 6.65 11.08
CA THR A 196 -5.63 5.64 12.14
C THR A 196 -4.42 4.73 11.89
N ALA A 197 -3.53 4.64 12.87
CA ALA A 197 -2.41 3.69 12.84
C ALA A 197 -2.88 2.31 13.27
N ARG A 198 -2.47 1.25 12.54
CA ARG A 198 -2.68 -0.14 12.95
C ARG A 198 -1.36 -0.90 12.96
N HIS A 199 -1.07 -1.56 14.07
CA HIS A 199 0.13 -2.39 14.21
C HIS A 199 -0.05 -3.65 13.38
N THR A 200 0.95 -3.94 12.55
CA THR A 200 0.94 -5.03 11.57
C THR A 200 2.30 -5.74 11.54
N PRO A 201 2.78 -6.28 12.67
CA PRO A 201 4.07 -6.95 12.75
C PRO A 201 4.15 -8.13 11.76
N GLY A 202 5.34 -8.39 11.25
CA GLY A 202 5.55 -9.47 10.27
C GLY A 202 6.76 -9.18 9.42
N HIS A 203 6.68 -8.14 8.59
CA HIS A 203 7.83 -7.66 7.82
C HIS A 203 8.95 -7.20 8.76
N THR A 204 8.64 -6.24 9.64
CA THR A 204 9.43 -5.90 10.83
C THR A 204 8.60 -6.09 12.10
N VAL A 205 9.25 -6.10 13.27
CA VAL A 205 8.55 -6.27 14.57
C VAL A 205 7.62 -5.10 14.90
N GLY A 206 7.89 -3.91 14.38
CA GLY A 206 7.11 -2.70 14.68
C GLY A 206 6.44 -2.11 13.45
N HIS A 207 6.19 -2.92 12.41
CA HIS A 207 5.51 -2.43 11.21
C HIS A 207 4.10 -1.90 11.54
N VAL A 208 3.73 -0.77 10.93
CA VAL A 208 2.47 -0.05 11.09
C VAL A 208 1.90 0.26 9.72
N ILE A 209 0.59 0.06 9.53
CA ILE A 209 -0.15 0.61 8.40
C ILE A 209 -0.92 1.85 8.84
N TYR A 210 -1.13 2.79 7.92
CA TYR A 210 -1.93 3.99 8.18
C TYR A 210 -3.18 3.97 7.31
N VAL A 211 -4.35 4.13 7.93
CA VAL A 211 -5.63 4.23 7.24
C VAL A 211 -6.09 5.68 7.31
N LEU A 212 -6.20 6.36 6.18
CA LEU A 212 -6.84 7.65 6.06
C LEU A 212 -8.36 7.46 5.97
N ASP A 213 -9.09 8.11 6.86
CA ASP A 213 -10.56 8.07 6.89
C ASP A 213 -11.16 8.76 5.65
N GLY A 214 -12.25 8.21 5.12
CA GLY A 214 -13.01 8.79 4.00
C GLY A 214 -13.85 10.01 4.42
N THR A 215 -13.23 11.16 4.68
CA THR A 215 -13.93 12.41 5.07
C THR A 215 -13.31 13.66 4.42
N PRO A 216 -14.10 14.66 3.97
CA PRO A 216 -15.58 14.77 3.89
C PRO A 216 -16.17 13.90 2.74
N PRO A 217 -17.50 13.68 2.67
CA PRO A 217 -18.20 12.43 2.25
C PRO A 217 -18.05 11.91 0.80
N ALA A 218 -17.02 12.31 0.06
CA ALA A 218 -16.78 11.93 -1.33
C ALA A 218 -15.46 11.18 -1.57
N ALA A 219 -14.62 10.98 -0.55
CA ALA A 219 -13.37 10.23 -0.66
C ALA A 219 -13.51 8.83 -0.03
N PRO A 220 -13.12 7.74 -0.72
CA PRO A 220 -13.00 6.43 -0.09
C PRO A 220 -11.86 6.41 0.93
N PRO A 221 -11.90 5.50 1.92
CA PRO A 221 -10.75 5.26 2.81
C PRO A 221 -9.50 4.89 2.01
N CYS A 222 -8.32 5.26 2.51
CA CYS A 222 -7.04 4.95 1.86
C CYS A 222 -6.12 4.22 2.83
N LEU A 223 -5.64 3.03 2.47
CA LEU A 223 -4.68 2.23 3.21
C LEU A 223 -3.26 2.48 2.66
N PHE A 224 -2.38 3.03 3.47
CA PHE A 224 -0.95 3.04 3.21
C PHE A 224 -0.31 1.84 3.90
N SER A 225 0.01 0.81 3.10
CA SER A 225 0.35 -0.52 3.63
C SER A 225 1.83 -0.76 3.88
N GLY A 226 2.71 0.15 3.43
CA GLY A 226 4.15 -0.07 3.47
C GLY A 226 4.50 -1.42 2.84
N ASP A 227 5.18 -2.26 3.62
CA ASP A 227 5.62 -3.59 3.21
C ASP A 227 4.74 -4.72 3.73
N LEU A 228 3.55 -4.42 4.26
CA LEU A 228 2.60 -5.47 4.62
C LEU A 228 1.97 -6.11 3.38
N LEU A 229 1.32 -5.29 2.56
CA LEU A 229 0.45 -5.71 1.46
C LEU A 229 0.82 -4.98 0.17
N PHE A 230 0.99 -5.74 -0.90
CA PHE A 230 1.30 -5.27 -2.24
C PHE A 230 0.22 -5.68 -3.24
N LEU A 231 0.30 -5.14 -4.45
CA LEU A 231 -0.48 -5.65 -5.58
C LEU A 231 -0.11 -7.12 -5.82
N SER A 232 -1.04 -8.03 -5.51
CA SER A 232 -0.87 -9.49 -5.66
C SER A 232 0.25 -10.11 -4.80
N GLY A 233 0.57 -9.53 -3.63
CA GLY A 233 1.60 -10.09 -2.74
C GLY A 233 1.62 -9.47 -1.35
N CYS A 234 2.57 -9.91 -0.52
CA CYS A 234 2.84 -9.35 0.79
C CYS A 234 4.37 -9.25 1.02
N GLY A 235 4.75 -8.50 2.05
CA GLY A 235 6.15 -8.37 2.47
C GLY A 235 6.83 -9.69 2.75
N ARG A 236 8.15 -9.72 2.52
CA ARG A 236 8.98 -10.77 3.11
C ARG A 236 8.95 -10.64 4.63
N ILE A 237 8.91 -11.77 5.32
CA ILE A 237 8.93 -11.84 6.79
C ILE A 237 10.40 -11.80 7.24
N PHE A 238 10.90 -10.64 7.67
CA PHE A 238 12.28 -10.55 8.19
C PHE A 238 12.34 -10.77 9.70
N GLU A 239 11.37 -10.25 10.45
CA GLU A 239 11.44 -10.24 11.92
C GLU A 239 10.20 -10.83 12.61
N GLY A 240 9.19 -11.25 11.87
CA GLY A 240 7.99 -11.92 12.39
C GLY A 240 7.94 -13.43 12.09
N THR A 241 6.75 -14.01 12.27
CA THR A 241 6.44 -15.39 11.83
C THR A 241 5.33 -15.38 10.78
N PRO A 242 5.14 -16.47 10.01
CA PRO A 242 4.01 -16.60 9.09
C PRO A 242 2.65 -16.36 9.75
N GLU A 243 2.47 -16.83 10.98
CA GLU A 243 1.23 -16.64 11.76
C GLU A 243 1.03 -15.17 12.12
N THR A 244 2.12 -14.48 12.48
CA THR A 244 2.10 -13.04 12.78
C THR A 244 1.77 -12.23 11.53
N MET A 245 2.39 -12.55 10.39
CA MET A 245 2.11 -11.92 9.11
C MET A 245 0.66 -12.16 8.67
N LEU A 246 0.14 -13.39 8.85
CA LEU A 246 -1.25 -13.71 8.51
C LEU A 246 -2.23 -12.88 9.34
N ALA A 247 -2.04 -12.77 10.66
CA ALA A 247 -2.87 -11.92 11.50
C ALA A 247 -2.81 -10.43 11.10
N SER A 248 -1.64 -9.96 10.67
CA SER A 248 -1.48 -8.61 10.13
C SER A 248 -2.20 -8.42 8.80
N LEU A 249 -2.18 -9.42 7.92
CA LEU A 249 -2.94 -9.41 6.66
C LEU A 249 -4.45 -9.43 6.92
N ASP A 250 -4.92 -10.19 7.93
CA ASP A 250 -6.33 -10.19 8.33
C ASP A 250 -6.78 -8.80 8.79
N THR A 251 -5.90 -8.02 9.43
CA THR A 251 -6.17 -6.62 9.81
C THR A 251 -6.40 -5.74 8.58
N ALA A 252 -5.61 -5.91 7.51
CA ALA A 252 -5.82 -5.19 6.26
C ALA A 252 -7.06 -5.68 5.50
N ALA A 253 -7.32 -7.00 5.50
CA ALA A 253 -8.48 -7.61 4.86
C ALA A 253 -9.81 -7.24 5.54
N ALA A 254 -9.78 -6.91 6.84
CA ALA A 254 -10.95 -6.44 7.57
C ALA A 254 -11.34 -4.98 7.24
N LEU A 255 -10.52 -4.27 6.45
CA LEU A 255 -10.89 -2.94 5.95
C LEU A 255 -11.99 -3.07 4.88
N GLY A 256 -12.84 -2.05 4.80
CA GLY A 256 -13.96 -2.03 3.84
C GLY A 256 -13.50 -2.22 2.40
N GLU A 257 -14.33 -2.87 1.59
CA GLU A 257 -13.98 -3.22 0.22
C GLU A 257 -13.58 -2.01 -0.62
N ASP A 258 -14.21 -0.87 -0.37
CA ASP A 258 -13.96 0.42 -1.01
C ASP A 258 -12.63 1.09 -0.61
N THR A 259 -11.84 0.49 0.28
CA THR A 259 -10.54 1.03 0.70
C THR A 259 -9.53 0.97 -0.45
N LEU A 260 -8.91 2.11 -0.78
CA LEU A 260 -7.85 2.18 -1.79
C LEU A 260 -6.50 1.83 -1.19
N LEU A 261 -5.80 0.87 -1.81
CA LEU A 261 -4.47 0.44 -1.40
C LEU A 261 -3.34 1.29 -2.01
N TRP A 262 -2.43 1.76 -1.15
CA TRP A 262 -1.20 2.51 -1.48
C TRP A 262 0.04 1.76 -0.92
N PRO A 263 0.69 0.90 -1.72
CA PRO A 263 1.76 0.02 -1.28
C PRO A 263 3.16 0.65 -1.30
N GLY A 264 4.08 0.19 -0.45
CA GLY A 264 5.46 0.69 -0.39
C GLY A 264 6.27 0.47 -1.68
N PHE A 265 5.93 -0.57 -2.46
CA PHE A 265 6.62 -0.95 -3.68
C PHE A 265 5.71 -1.08 -4.90
N SER A 266 6.29 -0.76 -6.05
CA SER A 266 5.84 -1.29 -7.34
C SER A 266 6.61 -2.58 -7.66
N HIS A 267 5.91 -3.71 -7.69
CA HIS A 267 6.47 -4.96 -8.25
C HIS A 267 6.46 -4.99 -9.78
N TRP A 268 6.06 -3.90 -10.41
CA TRP A 268 5.92 -3.76 -11.85
C TRP A 268 6.98 -2.86 -12.50
N GLY A 269 7.95 -2.37 -11.72
CA GLY A 269 9.09 -1.56 -12.17
C GLY A 269 10.42 -2.21 -11.83
N ASN A 270 10.96 -2.98 -12.77
CA ASN A 270 12.38 -3.28 -13.08
C ASN A 270 12.44 -4.54 -13.92
#